data_AF-A0A7H0F239-F1
#
_entry.id   AF-A0A7H0F239-F1
#
_cell.length_a   1.000
_cell.length_b   1.000
_cell.length_c   1.000
_cell.angle_alpha   90.00
_cell.angle_beta   90.00
_cell.angle_gamma   90.00
#
_symmetry.space_group_name_H-M   'P 1'
#
loop_
_entity.id
_entity.type
_entity.pdbx_description
1 polymer ?
#
loop_
_entity_poly.entity_id
_entity_poly.type
_entity_poly.pdbx_seq_one_letter_code
_entity_poly.pdbx_strand_id
1 'polypeptide(L)'
;MRLISLDVFRGLTIAMMIIANMAGVVPDVYPFLSHAPWNGCTPTDLVFPFFLFIVGVAMSFSLFKYSLESKLDNLVYFNLCRRAVILFTLGLLLNGFWNQGVGSFDLQSLRVMGVLQRIGLAYLFASLIVLKLPEKTQWALAGILLIFYWLTMMYIPVPDYGAGMLTQEGNFGAFIDRLIIAKPHLYAGDGFNFRGDPEGLFSTIPAIVNVLFGYFAGQWIRKSTINSHTSMDLVLWGLCSLVVGMIWDGLFPINKKLWTSSYVLFSTGWGLVFLAACYDLIEVRKIKRWSKGFEIIGLNAIALFVASVFLIKVTVKLKIGEGENTISVYNWIYRNLFASWVGNTNGSFLFALATLSLWYGLAFFMYRQRWFIKV
;
A
#
# COMPACT_ATOMS: atom_id res chain seq x y z
N MET A 1 10.69 -22.05 0.14
CA MET A 1 11.18 -21.67 -1.20
C MET A 1 11.07 -20.16 -1.34
N ARG A 2 12.04 -19.49 -1.96
CA ARG A 2 12.00 -18.04 -2.25
C ARG A 2 11.44 -17.84 -3.66
N LEU A 3 10.39 -17.05 -3.82
CA LEU A 3 9.74 -16.79 -5.10
C LEU A 3 10.30 -15.48 -5.69
N ILE A 4 11.10 -15.58 -6.76
CA ILE A 4 11.79 -14.40 -7.32
C ILE A 4 10.79 -13.44 -7.94
N SER A 5 9.74 -13.96 -8.58
CA SER A 5 8.66 -13.14 -9.14
C SER A 5 7.98 -12.23 -8.10
N LEU A 6 7.86 -12.69 -6.85
CA LEU A 6 7.30 -11.89 -5.77
C LEU A 6 8.22 -10.76 -5.31
N ASP A 7 9.53 -11.02 -5.23
CA ASP A 7 10.50 -9.97 -4.88
C ASP A 7 10.56 -8.90 -5.98
N VAL A 8 10.46 -9.31 -7.25
CA VAL A 8 10.41 -8.40 -8.40
C VAL A 8 9.13 -7.59 -8.43
N PHE A 9 7.97 -8.22 -8.18
CA PHE A 9 6.70 -7.50 -8.07
C PHE A 9 6.78 -6.44 -6.95
N ARG A 10 7.28 -6.82 -5.77
CA ARG A 10 7.52 -5.88 -4.67
C ARG A 10 8.46 -4.73 -5.05
N GLY A 11 9.53 -5.04 -5.76
CA GLY A 11 10.48 -4.04 -6.26
C GLY A 11 9.86 -3.04 -7.22
N LEU A 12 9.05 -3.53 -8.17
CA LEU A 12 8.28 -2.69 -9.09
C LEU A 12 7.29 -1.79 -8.34
N THR A 13 6.57 -2.33 -7.35
CA THR A 13 5.63 -1.55 -6.52
C THR A 13 6.34 -0.45 -5.73
N ILE A 14 7.51 -0.74 -5.15
CA ILE A 14 8.33 0.27 -4.44
C ILE A 14 8.86 1.33 -5.42
N ALA A 15 9.35 0.92 -6.59
CA ALA A 15 9.83 1.86 -7.60
C ALA A 15 8.72 2.82 -8.05
N MET A 16 7.53 2.28 -8.33
CA MET A 16 6.35 3.09 -8.70
C MET A 16 5.94 4.03 -7.56
N MET A 17 5.96 3.55 -6.32
CA MET A 17 5.67 4.39 -5.15
C MET A 17 6.66 5.56 -5.03
N ILE A 18 7.97 5.31 -5.16
CA ILE A 18 9.00 6.34 -5.09
C ILE A 18 8.78 7.38 -6.20
N ILE A 19 8.52 6.92 -7.42
CA ILE A 19 8.27 7.82 -8.55
C ILE A 19 7.04 8.69 -8.29
N ALA A 20 5.91 8.08 -7.95
CA ALA A 20 4.66 8.81 -7.78
C ALA A 20 4.67 9.75 -6.58
N ASN A 21 5.24 9.33 -5.44
CA ASN A 21 5.34 10.18 -4.26
C ASN A 21 6.27 11.38 -4.49
N MET A 22 7.37 11.19 -5.22
CA MET A 22 8.29 12.28 -5.53
C MET A 22 7.68 13.22 -6.57
N ALA A 23 7.15 12.71 -7.68
CA ALA A 23 6.54 13.53 -8.72
C ALA A 23 5.30 14.29 -8.23
N GLY A 24 4.49 13.68 -7.35
CA GLY A 24 3.24 14.22 -6.84
C GLY A 24 3.36 15.31 -5.77
N VAL A 25 4.57 15.72 -5.39
CA VAL A 25 4.76 16.87 -4.47
C VAL A 25 4.38 18.20 -5.14
N VAL A 26 4.49 18.29 -6.47
CA VAL A 26 4.11 19.46 -7.27
C VAL A 26 2.85 19.18 -8.09
N PRO A 27 2.04 20.21 -8.41
CA PRO A 27 0.79 20.02 -9.14
C PRO A 27 0.99 19.59 -10.60
N ASP A 28 2.05 20.04 -11.26
CA ASP A 28 2.36 19.71 -12.65
C ASP A 28 3.00 18.33 -12.77
N VAL A 29 2.15 17.30 -12.88
CA VAL A 29 2.56 15.89 -12.97
C VAL A 29 1.74 15.16 -14.03
N TYR A 30 2.29 14.12 -14.62
CA TYR A 30 1.54 13.29 -15.56
C TYR A 30 0.30 12.66 -14.90
N PRO A 31 -0.84 12.59 -15.60
CA PRO A 31 -2.10 12.05 -15.03
C PRO A 31 -2.01 10.62 -14.49
N PHE A 32 -1.12 9.78 -15.03
CA PHE A 32 -0.94 8.40 -14.56
C PHE A 32 -0.16 8.31 -13.23
N LEU A 33 0.51 9.39 -12.81
CA LEU A 33 1.24 9.50 -11.54
C LEU A 33 0.45 10.24 -10.46
N SER A 34 -0.60 10.98 -10.82
CA SER A 34 -1.51 11.59 -9.86
C SER A 34 -2.51 10.57 -9.30
N HIS A 35 -3.05 10.86 -8.12
CA HIS A 35 -4.15 10.08 -7.53
C HIS A 35 -5.48 10.45 -8.19
N ALA A 36 -6.42 9.50 -8.20
CA ALA A 36 -7.80 9.82 -8.52
C ALA A 36 -8.33 10.90 -7.53
N PRO A 37 -9.09 11.91 -7.99
CA PRO A 37 -9.55 13.00 -7.12
C PRO A 37 -10.36 12.49 -5.92
N TRP A 38 -11.33 11.60 -6.19
CA TRP A 38 -12.14 10.93 -5.18
C TRP A 38 -12.49 9.50 -5.59
N ASN A 39 -13.33 9.36 -6.62
CA ASN A 39 -13.69 8.08 -7.22
C ASN A 39 -12.81 7.78 -8.44
N GLY A 40 -12.69 6.50 -8.77
CA GLY A 40 -11.80 5.98 -9.80
C GLY A 40 -10.51 5.43 -9.23
N CYS A 41 -9.63 5.00 -10.14
CA CYS A 41 -8.33 4.43 -9.80
C CYS A 41 -7.33 4.81 -10.88
N THR A 42 -6.22 5.46 -10.50
CA THR A 42 -5.04 5.63 -11.36
C THR A 42 -4.00 4.54 -11.05
N PRO A 43 -2.94 4.39 -11.87
CA PRO A 43 -1.84 3.47 -11.55
C PRO A 43 -1.21 3.72 -10.17
N THR A 44 -1.11 4.98 -9.74
CA THR A 44 -0.61 5.33 -8.40
C THR A 44 -1.50 4.76 -7.29
N ASP A 45 -2.80 4.66 -7.52
CA ASP A 45 -3.75 4.12 -6.54
C ASP A 45 -3.62 2.61 -6.34
N LEU A 46 -2.97 1.89 -7.25
CA LEU A 46 -2.72 0.43 -7.13
C LEU A 46 -1.51 0.08 -6.27
N VAL A 47 -0.61 1.04 -6.01
CA VAL A 47 0.63 0.81 -5.26
C VAL A 47 0.36 0.27 -3.85
N PHE A 48 -0.55 0.91 -3.12
CA PHE A 48 -0.85 0.53 -1.74
C PHE A 48 -1.54 -0.85 -1.63
N PRO A 49 -2.62 -1.18 -2.36
CA PRO A 49 -3.23 -2.51 -2.29
C PRO A 49 -2.29 -3.60 -2.82
N PHE A 50 -1.38 -3.30 -3.75
CA PHE A 50 -0.34 -4.25 -4.15
C PHE A 50 0.57 -4.62 -2.99
N PHE A 51 0.94 -3.69 -2.08
CA PHE A 51 1.68 -4.05 -0.88
C PHE A 51 0.92 -5.02 0.01
N LEU A 52 -0.38 -4.80 0.24
CA LEU A 52 -1.21 -5.71 1.03
C LEU A 52 -1.29 -7.11 0.37
N PHE A 53 -1.54 -7.13 -0.93
CA PHE A 53 -1.57 -8.38 -1.72
C PHE A 53 -0.23 -9.12 -1.65
N ILE A 54 0.89 -8.44 -1.88
CA ILE A 54 2.25 -9.01 -1.82
C ILE A 54 2.56 -9.56 -0.42
N VAL A 55 2.15 -8.85 0.64
CA VAL A 55 2.28 -9.31 2.03
C VAL A 55 1.49 -10.61 2.22
N GLY A 56 0.28 -10.70 1.66
CA GLY A 56 -0.52 -11.93 1.63
C GLY A 56 0.18 -13.08 0.91
N VAL A 57 0.70 -12.85 -0.29
CA VAL A 57 1.42 -13.88 -1.06
C VAL A 57 2.64 -14.36 -0.26
N ALA A 58 3.43 -13.45 0.31
CA ALA A 58 4.58 -13.80 1.17
C ALA A 58 4.16 -14.56 2.44
N MET A 59 3.01 -14.20 3.02
CA MET A 59 2.43 -14.87 4.18
C MET A 59 2.17 -16.35 3.89
N SER A 60 1.69 -16.69 2.69
CA SER A 60 1.45 -18.08 2.29
C SER A 60 2.71 -18.96 2.36
N PHE A 61 3.88 -18.43 2.02
CA PHE A 61 5.14 -19.17 2.10
C PHE A 61 5.69 -19.23 3.54
N SER A 62 5.51 -18.17 4.32
CA SER A 62 6.06 -18.07 5.68
C SER A 62 5.25 -18.85 6.73
N LEU A 63 3.93 -18.90 6.60
CA LEU A 63 3.03 -19.58 7.55
C LEU A 63 2.78 -21.05 7.20
N PHE A 64 3.12 -21.48 5.97
CA PHE A 64 2.90 -22.87 5.54
C PHE A 64 3.47 -23.90 6.52
N LYS A 65 4.69 -23.66 7.00
CA LYS A 65 5.38 -24.55 7.95
C LYS A 65 4.58 -24.78 9.24
N TYR A 66 3.83 -23.78 9.70
CA TYR A 66 3.04 -23.88 10.92
C TYR A 66 1.65 -24.47 10.69
N SER A 67 1.13 -24.43 9.46
CA SER A 67 -0.15 -25.06 9.12
C SER A 67 -0.11 -26.60 9.11
N LEU A 68 1.09 -27.18 9.08
CA LEU A 68 1.30 -28.64 9.07
C LEU A 68 1.52 -29.22 10.48
N GLU A 69 1.78 -28.37 11.47
CA GLU A 69 2.05 -28.79 12.85
C GLU A 69 0.74 -28.80 13.66
N SER A 70 0.52 -29.87 14.43
CA SER A 70 -0.71 -30.06 15.22
C SER A 70 -0.84 -29.15 16.44
N LYS A 71 0.26 -28.51 16.88
CA LYS A 71 0.27 -27.50 17.93
C LYS A 71 1.04 -26.27 17.49
N LEU A 72 0.33 -25.16 17.36
CA LEU A 72 0.96 -23.86 17.14
C LEU A 72 1.63 -23.37 18.42
N ASP A 73 2.91 -23.00 18.34
CA ASP A 73 3.63 -22.39 19.44
C ASP A 73 3.13 -20.94 19.70
N ASN A 74 3.02 -20.55 20.97
CA ASN A 74 2.77 -19.18 21.39
C ASN A 74 3.79 -18.19 20.79
N LEU A 75 5.01 -18.66 20.50
CA LEU A 75 6.03 -17.89 19.80
C LEU A 75 5.57 -17.42 18.40
N VAL A 76 4.71 -18.17 17.70
CA VAL A 76 4.18 -17.75 16.40
C VAL A 76 3.32 -16.50 16.56
N TYR A 77 2.37 -16.51 17.50
CA TYR A 77 1.51 -15.37 17.77
C TYR A 77 2.32 -14.15 18.23
N PHE A 78 3.32 -14.35 19.10
CA PHE A 78 4.22 -13.28 19.51
C PHE A 78 4.96 -12.64 18.32
N ASN A 79 5.49 -13.44 17.40
CA ASN A 79 6.18 -12.94 16.22
C ASN A 79 5.25 -12.15 15.27
N LEU A 80 4.00 -12.60 15.11
CA LEU A 80 2.99 -11.86 14.33
C LEU A 80 2.68 -10.50 14.96
N CYS A 81 2.42 -10.47 16.27
CA CYS A 81 2.16 -9.24 17.01
C CYS A 81 3.37 -8.31 16.97
N ARG A 82 4.58 -8.82 17.20
CA ARG A 82 5.83 -8.05 17.13
C ARG A 82 5.99 -7.38 15.77
N ARG A 83 5.76 -8.10 14.67
CA ARG A 83 5.84 -7.55 13.31
C ARG A 83 4.83 -6.43 13.08
N ALA A 84 3.59 -6.62 13.51
CA ALA A 84 2.56 -5.59 13.43
C ALA A 84 2.93 -4.35 14.26
N VAL A 85 3.43 -4.53 15.49
CA VAL A 85 3.87 -3.45 16.37
C VAL A 85 5.06 -2.69 15.80
N ILE A 86 6.05 -3.36 15.22
CA ILE A 86 7.19 -2.68 14.59
C ILE A 86 6.72 -1.83 13.40
N LEU A 87 5.87 -2.37 12.52
CA LEU A 87 5.31 -1.60 11.41
C LEU A 87 4.49 -0.41 11.89
N PHE A 88 3.67 -0.61 12.91
CA PHE A 88 2.86 0.46 13.50
C PHE A 88 3.75 1.56 14.10
N THR A 89 4.78 1.18 14.84
CA THR A 89 5.73 2.11 15.47
C THR A 89 6.54 2.87 14.42
N LEU A 90 7.04 2.21 13.38
CA LEU A 90 7.71 2.87 12.26
C LEU A 90 6.79 3.89 11.57
N GLY A 91 5.50 3.55 11.43
CA GLY A 91 4.47 4.46 10.91
C GLY A 91 4.26 5.69 11.79
N LEU A 92 4.17 5.52 13.11
CA LEU A 92 4.04 6.62 14.06
C LEU A 92 5.28 7.53 14.08
N LEU A 93 6.47 6.94 14.06
CA LEU A 93 7.73 7.70 13.98
C LEU A 93 7.77 8.53 12.70
N LEU A 94 7.39 7.94 11.56
CA LEU A 94 7.28 8.69 10.31
C LEU A 94 6.25 9.80 10.41
N ASN A 95 5.04 9.54 10.92
CA ASN A 95 3.97 10.53 11.05
C ASN A 95 4.38 11.70 11.95
N GLY A 96 5.02 11.41 13.09
CA GLY A 96 5.46 12.40 14.08
C GLY A 96 6.70 13.19 13.67
N PHE A 97 7.50 12.66 12.74
CA PHE A 97 8.71 13.33 12.29
C PHE A 97 8.42 14.73 11.71
N TRP A 98 8.88 15.75 12.45
CA TRP A 98 8.78 17.18 12.14
C TRP A 98 7.35 17.70 11.97
N ASN A 99 6.35 17.05 12.57
CA ASN A 99 4.94 17.31 12.29
C ASN A 99 4.50 18.78 12.47
N GLN A 100 5.09 19.53 13.41
CA GLN A 100 4.85 20.96 13.64
C GLN A 100 5.99 21.89 13.19
N GLY A 101 6.93 21.38 12.39
CA GLY A 101 8.11 22.13 11.93
C GLY A 101 9.42 21.36 12.10
N VAL A 102 10.51 21.92 11.57
CA VAL A 102 11.84 21.30 11.61
C VAL A 102 12.28 21.12 13.06
N GLY A 103 12.67 19.90 13.42
CA GLY A 103 13.08 19.54 14.79
C GLY A 103 11.94 19.23 15.77
N SER A 104 10.68 19.40 15.37
CA SER A 104 9.53 19.10 16.24
C SER A 104 9.15 17.61 16.23
N PHE A 105 8.63 17.14 17.37
CA PHE A 105 7.94 15.87 17.51
C PHE A 105 6.78 16.08 18.49
N ASP A 106 5.68 16.62 17.99
CA ASP A 106 4.51 16.93 18.82
C ASP A 106 3.56 15.72 18.87
N LEU A 107 3.31 15.19 20.07
CA LEU A 107 2.39 14.08 20.25
C LEU A 107 0.92 14.52 20.08
N GLN A 108 0.59 15.79 20.31
CA GLN A 108 -0.80 16.27 20.28
C GLN A 108 -1.38 16.31 18.87
N SER A 109 -0.57 16.66 17.88
CA SER A 109 -0.97 16.70 16.45
C SER A 109 -0.52 15.48 15.64
N LEU A 110 -0.09 14.41 16.32
CA LEU A 110 0.40 13.20 15.67
C LEU A 110 -0.75 12.46 14.98
N ARG A 111 -0.70 12.29 13.66
CA ARG A 111 -1.62 11.39 12.96
C ARG A 111 -1.39 9.94 13.39
N VAL A 112 -2.41 9.27 13.92
CA VAL A 112 -2.28 7.89 14.45
C VAL A 112 -2.28 6.86 13.33
N MET A 113 -3.25 6.94 12.42
CA MET A 113 -3.37 5.99 11.31
C MET A 113 -2.51 6.39 10.11
N GLY A 114 -2.17 5.41 9.29
CA GLY A 114 -1.31 5.57 8.13
C GLY A 114 -1.05 4.25 7.42
N VAL A 115 -0.27 4.33 6.34
CA VAL A 115 -0.01 3.21 5.43
C VAL A 115 0.60 2.01 6.18
N LEU A 116 1.66 2.22 6.97
CA LEU A 116 2.35 1.14 7.68
C LEU A 116 1.48 0.52 8.79
N GLN A 117 0.71 1.36 9.49
CA GLN A 117 -0.24 0.94 10.52
C GLN A 117 -1.31 0.00 9.93
N ARG A 118 -1.93 0.38 8.82
CA ARG A 118 -2.90 -0.46 8.12
C ARG A 118 -2.28 -1.76 7.61
N ILE A 119 -1.06 -1.74 7.05
CA ILE A 119 -0.36 -2.98 6.64
C ILE A 119 -0.15 -3.89 7.85
N GLY A 120 0.29 -3.35 8.98
CA GLY A 120 0.50 -4.10 10.22
C GLY A 120 -0.78 -4.76 10.73
N LEU A 121 -1.87 -4.01 10.81
CA LEU A 121 -3.17 -4.52 11.28
C LEU A 121 -3.77 -5.54 10.31
N ALA A 122 -3.79 -5.23 9.01
CA ALA A 122 -4.32 -6.14 8.00
C ALA A 122 -3.54 -7.46 7.97
N TYR A 123 -2.21 -7.40 8.08
CA TYR A 123 -1.37 -8.59 8.21
C TYR A 123 -1.69 -9.40 9.47
N LEU A 124 -1.83 -8.76 10.62
CA LEU A 124 -2.12 -9.43 11.88
C LEU A 124 -3.45 -10.19 11.81
N PHE A 125 -4.53 -9.50 11.44
CA PHE A 125 -5.86 -10.13 11.35
C PHE A 125 -5.93 -11.20 10.27
N ALA A 126 -5.35 -10.97 9.09
CA ALA A 126 -5.29 -12.00 8.04
C ALA A 126 -4.49 -13.24 8.50
N SER A 127 -3.38 -13.04 9.21
CA SER A 127 -2.59 -14.16 9.77
C SER A 127 -3.39 -14.96 10.79
N LEU A 128 -4.14 -14.30 11.67
CA LEU A 128 -5.00 -14.97 12.65
C LEU A 128 -6.12 -15.77 11.97
N ILE A 129 -6.78 -15.18 10.97
CA ILE A 129 -7.82 -15.85 10.17
C ILE A 129 -7.25 -17.12 9.51
N VAL A 130 -6.09 -17.01 8.88
CA VAL A 130 -5.45 -18.13 8.18
C VAL A 130 -5.01 -19.25 9.11
N LEU A 131 -4.54 -18.91 10.32
CA LEU A 131 -4.06 -19.90 11.29
C LEU A 131 -5.19 -20.58 12.07
N LYS A 132 -6.33 -19.91 12.24
CA LYS A 132 -7.43 -20.41 13.08
C LYS A 132 -8.57 -21.05 12.29
N LEU A 133 -8.77 -20.67 11.03
CA LEU A 133 -9.93 -21.10 10.24
C LEU A 133 -9.52 -22.01 9.08
N PRO A 134 -10.37 -22.97 8.68
CA PRO A 134 -10.13 -23.79 7.50
C PRO A 134 -10.30 -22.98 6.20
N GLU A 135 -9.66 -23.42 5.11
CA GLU A 135 -9.59 -22.71 3.82
C GLU A 135 -10.96 -22.27 3.29
N LYS A 136 -11.99 -23.13 3.37
CA LYS A 136 -13.37 -22.78 2.95
C LYS A 136 -13.96 -21.61 3.75
N THR A 137 -13.74 -21.60 5.06
CA THR A 137 -14.23 -20.53 5.95
C THR A 137 -13.46 -19.24 5.73
N GLN A 138 -12.17 -19.29 5.37
CA GLN A 138 -11.38 -18.10 5.03
C GLN A 138 -11.99 -17.37 3.81
N TRP A 139 -12.36 -18.10 2.75
CA TRP A 139 -13.05 -17.54 1.57
C TRP A 139 -14.43 -16.97 1.91
N ALA A 140 -15.23 -17.70 2.68
CA ALA A 140 -16.54 -17.22 3.12
C ALA A 140 -16.40 -15.92 3.94
N LEU A 141 -15.45 -15.86 4.87
CA LEU A 141 -15.19 -14.68 5.69
C LEU A 141 -14.73 -13.50 4.84
N ALA A 142 -13.86 -13.71 3.84
CA ALA A 142 -13.46 -12.64 2.91
C ALA A 142 -14.68 -12.03 2.20
N GLY A 143 -15.61 -12.85 1.70
CA GLY A 143 -16.86 -12.37 1.10
C GLY A 143 -17.76 -11.63 2.10
N ILE A 144 -17.93 -12.19 3.31
CA ILE A 144 -18.72 -11.56 4.38
C ILE A 144 -18.16 -10.20 4.75
N LEU A 145 -16.83 -10.04 4.90
CA LEU A 145 -16.21 -8.76 5.24
C LEU A 145 -16.46 -7.69 4.17
N LEU A 146 -16.39 -8.07 2.88
CA LEU A 146 -16.67 -7.14 1.77
C LEU A 146 -18.14 -6.72 1.70
N ILE A 147 -19.07 -7.68 1.89
CA ILE A 147 -20.51 -7.41 1.89
C ILE A 147 -20.88 -6.59 3.13
N PHE A 148 -20.39 -6.96 4.30
CA PHE A 148 -20.60 -6.23 5.55
C PHE A 148 -20.13 -4.77 5.43
N TYR A 149 -18.93 -4.54 4.91
CA TYR A 149 -18.41 -3.19 4.71
C TYR A 149 -19.27 -2.38 3.72
N TRP A 150 -19.67 -2.99 2.62
CA TRP A 150 -20.54 -2.34 1.65
C TRP A 150 -21.91 -1.97 2.24
N LEU A 151 -22.58 -2.91 2.92
CA LEU A 151 -23.90 -2.68 3.49
C LEU A 151 -23.88 -1.61 4.59
N THR A 152 -22.85 -1.63 5.44
CA THR A 152 -22.70 -0.62 6.50
C THR A 152 -22.47 0.78 5.92
N MET A 153 -21.62 0.90 4.88
CA MET A 153 -21.37 2.18 4.21
C MET A 153 -22.59 2.73 3.47
N MET A 154 -23.46 1.87 2.93
CA MET A 154 -24.60 2.29 2.11
C MET A 154 -25.90 2.48 2.89
N TYR A 155 -26.14 1.69 3.95
CA TYR A 155 -27.47 1.63 4.57
C TYR A 155 -27.53 2.14 6.01
N ILE A 156 -26.39 2.31 6.70
CA ILE A 156 -26.40 2.90 8.05
C ILE A 156 -26.41 4.43 7.92
N PRO A 157 -27.42 5.13 8.49
CA PRO A 157 -27.48 6.57 8.46
C PRO A 157 -26.40 7.18 9.35
N VAL A 158 -25.64 8.12 8.79
CA VAL A 158 -24.71 8.97 9.56
C VAL A 158 -25.48 10.18 10.06
N PRO A 159 -25.35 10.56 11.36
CA PRO A 159 -25.95 11.78 11.89
C PRO A 159 -25.63 12.99 11.00
N ASP A 160 -26.62 13.85 10.75
CA ASP A 160 -26.53 15.06 9.91
C ASP A 160 -26.33 14.85 8.40
N TYR A 161 -26.02 13.64 7.92
CA TYR A 161 -25.78 13.36 6.50
C TYR A 161 -26.77 12.35 5.88
N GLY A 162 -27.34 11.45 6.67
CA GLY A 162 -28.21 10.37 6.19
C GLY A 162 -27.46 9.11 5.77
N ALA A 163 -28.17 8.17 5.13
CA ALA A 163 -27.61 6.89 4.67
C ALA A 163 -27.05 7.00 3.23
N GLY A 164 -26.03 6.22 2.91
CA GLY A 164 -25.49 6.10 1.55
C GLY A 164 -24.59 7.25 1.10
N MET A 165 -24.23 8.17 2.01
CA MET A 165 -23.35 9.29 1.69
C MET A 165 -21.89 8.84 1.68
N LEU A 166 -21.23 8.95 0.52
CA LEU A 166 -19.82 8.55 0.33
C LEU A 166 -18.89 9.77 0.17
N THR A 167 -19.22 10.88 0.84
CA THR A 167 -18.40 12.11 0.83
C THR A 167 -17.28 12.02 1.88
N GLN A 168 -16.28 12.91 1.81
CA GLN A 168 -15.14 12.93 2.75
C GLN A 168 -15.55 12.98 4.23
N GLU A 169 -16.67 13.64 4.53
CA GLU A 169 -17.11 13.92 5.90
C GLU A 169 -18.29 13.04 6.34
N GLY A 170 -19.23 12.83 5.41
CA GLY A 170 -20.51 12.19 5.68
C GLY A 170 -20.52 10.68 5.54
N ASN A 171 -19.39 10.06 5.19
CA ASN A 171 -19.31 8.60 5.07
C ASN A 171 -19.23 7.90 6.43
N PHE A 172 -19.79 6.70 6.49
CA PHE A 172 -19.87 5.92 7.72
C PHE A 172 -18.49 5.58 8.30
N GLY A 173 -17.49 5.30 7.45
CA GLY A 173 -16.11 5.06 7.91
C GLY A 173 -15.51 6.26 8.65
N ALA A 174 -15.66 7.46 8.08
CA ALA A 174 -15.21 8.69 8.71
C ALA A 174 -15.96 8.98 10.02
N PHE A 175 -17.25 8.64 10.10
CA PHE A 175 -18.01 8.71 11.35
C PHE A 175 -17.43 7.81 12.43
N ILE A 176 -17.15 6.53 12.12
CA ILE A 176 -16.51 5.61 13.04
C ILE A 176 -15.11 6.10 13.46
N ASP A 177 -14.32 6.61 12.52
CA ASP A 177 -13.00 7.16 12.83
C ASP A 177 -13.08 8.29 13.86
N ARG A 178 -14.07 9.19 13.75
CA ARG A 178 -14.30 10.29 14.72
C ARG A 178 -14.75 9.82 16.10
N LEU A 179 -15.38 8.65 16.20
CA LEU A 179 -15.79 8.08 17.49
C LEU A 179 -14.60 7.45 18.25
N ILE A 180 -13.61 6.93 17.52
CA ILE A 180 -12.50 6.18 18.09
C ILE A 180 -11.23 7.03 18.22
N ILE A 181 -10.95 7.87 17.22
CA ILE A 181 -9.71 8.65 17.10
C ILE A 181 -10.03 10.12 17.34
N ALA A 182 -9.33 10.75 18.30
CA ALA A 182 -9.52 12.17 18.56
C ALA A 182 -9.11 13.03 17.35
N LYS A 183 -9.84 14.13 17.15
CA LYS A 183 -9.70 15.03 15.99
C LYS A 183 -8.25 15.41 15.62
N PRO A 184 -7.34 15.77 16.55
CA PRO A 184 -5.96 16.13 16.21
C PRO A 184 -5.14 15.00 15.56
N HIS A 185 -5.58 13.76 15.75
CA HIS A 185 -4.90 12.55 15.27
C HIS A 185 -5.46 12.02 13.95
N LEU A 186 -6.50 12.66 13.40
CA LEU A 186 -7.11 12.33 12.11
C LEU A 186 -6.36 13.00 10.95
N TYR A 187 -6.63 12.53 9.73
CA TYR A 187 -5.99 13.04 8.53
C TYR A 187 -6.47 14.44 8.15
N ALA A 188 -5.52 15.36 7.93
CA ALA A 188 -5.80 16.73 7.51
C ALA A 188 -5.88 16.88 5.98
N GLY A 189 -5.11 16.07 5.25
CA GLY A 189 -4.88 16.23 3.82
C GLY A 189 -6.08 15.83 2.94
N ASP A 190 -5.92 16.05 1.63
CA ASP A 190 -6.87 15.63 0.58
C ASP A 190 -8.34 15.98 0.85
N GLY A 191 -8.58 17.13 1.49
CA GLY A 191 -9.91 17.64 1.81
C GLY A 191 -10.62 16.96 2.99
N PHE A 192 -9.95 16.07 3.74
CA PHE A 192 -10.55 15.44 4.93
C PHE A 192 -10.66 16.39 6.13
N ASN A 193 -9.78 17.39 6.27
CA ASN A 193 -9.86 18.43 7.30
C ASN A 193 -10.10 17.90 8.74
N PHE A 194 -9.44 16.78 9.10
CA PHE A 194 -9.59 16.11 10.40
C PHE A 194 -10.99 15.54 10.67
N ARG A 195 -11.78 15.26 9.62
CA ARG A 195 -13.13 14.69 9.72
C ARG A 195 -13.18 13.21 9.42
N GLY A 196 -12.09 12.59 8.95
CA GLY A 196 -11.99 11.15 8.73
C GLY A 196 -10.56 10.76 8.39
N ASP A 197 -10.28 9.47 8.24
CA ASP A 197 -8.97 8.98 7.87
C ASP A 197 -9.04 7.99 6.68
N PRO A 198 -8.35 8.25 5.55
CA PRO A 198 -8.36 7.32 4.42
C PRO A 198 -7.67 5.98 4.75
N GLU A 199 -6.79 6.01 5.75
CA GLU A 199 -6.14 4.86 6.38
C GLU A 199 -6.84 4.40 7.67
N GLY A 200 -8.08 4.83 7.92
CA GLY A 200 -8.86 4.58 9.13
C GLY A 200 -9.06 3.11 9.52
N LEU A 201 -9.51 2.90 10.76
CA LEU A 201 -9.68 1.57 11.35
C LEU A 201 -10.83 0.82 10.69
N PHE A 202 -11.94 1.50 10.39
CA PHE A 202 -13.10 0.87 9.79
C PHE A 202 -12.81 0.41 8.35
N SER A 203 -12.16 1.26 7.55
CA SER A 203 -11.71 0.96 6.19
C SER A 203 -10.52 -0.03 6.15
N THR A 204 -9.99 -0.46 7.30
CA THR A 204 -9.02 -1.57 7.38
C THR A 204 -9.70 -2.95 7.23
N ILE A 205 -11.01 -3.06 7.48
CA ILE A 205 -11.78 -4.30 7.28
C ILE A 205 -11.64 -4.84 5.85
N PRO A 206 -11.98 -4.08 4.79
CA PRO A 206 -11.78 -4.52 3.41
C PRO A 206 -10.29 -4.69 3.05
N ALA A 207 -9.38 -3.96 3.69
CA ALA A 207 -7.93 -4.12 3.48
C ALA A 207 -7.39 -5.49 3.94
N ILE A 208 -7.99 -6.10 4.98
CA ILE A 208 -7.69 -7.50 5.36
C ILE A 208 -7.94 -8.44 4.19
N VAL A 209 -8.99 -8.18 3.41
CA VAL A 209 -9.37 -9.01 2.26
C VAL A 209 -8.34 -8.94 1.13
N ASN A 210 -7.73 -7.78 0.87
CA ASN A 210 -6.58 -7.70 -0.07
C ASN A 210 -5.43 -8.63 0.36
N VAL A 211 -5.13 -8.71 1.66
CA VAL A 211 -4.10 -9.62 2.19
C VAL A 211 -4.54 -11.08 2.05
N LEU A 212 -5.80 -11.41 2.33
CA LEU A 212 -6.34 -12.77 2.17
C LEU A 212 -6.30 -13.22 0.70
N PHE A 213 -6.71 -12.38 -0.26
CA PHE A 213 -6.61 -12.71 -1.68
C PHE A 213 -5.16 -12.92 -2.12
N GLY A 214 -4.23 -12.11 -1.62
CA GLY A 214 -2.79 -12.36 -1.81
C GLY A 214 -2.35 -13.71 -1.24
N TYR A 215 -2.82 -14.07 -0.05
CA TYR A 215 -2.54 -15.36 0.56
C TYR A 215 -3.07 -16.53 -0.27
N PHE A 216 -4.31 -16.45 -0.77
CA PHE A 216 -4.88 -17.49 -1.64
C PHE A 216 -4.11 -17.63 -2.94
N ALA A 217 -3.70 -16.52 -3.57
CA ALA A 217 -2.86 -16.55 -4.77
C ALA A 217 -1.50 -17.23 -4.50
N GLY A 218 -0.86 -16.90 -3.37
CA GLY A 218 0.38 -17.55 -2.97
C GLY A 218 0.22 -19.03 -2.63
N GLN A 219 -0.90 -19.40 -1.99
CA GLN A 219 -1.24 -20.79 -1.70
C GLN A 219 -1.46 -21.59 -2.99
N TRP A 220 -2.13 -20.99 -3.99
CA TRP A 220 -2.29 -21.58 -5.32
C TRP A 220 -0.93 -21.85 -5.96
N ILE A 221 -0.07 -20.83 -6.07
CA ILE A 221 1.28 -20.98 -6.64
C ILE A 221 2.09 -22.06 -5.91
N ARG A 222 1.97 -22.16 -4.59
CA ARG A 222 2.69 -23.15 -3.79
C ARG A 222 2.20 -24.59 -4.04
N LYS A 223 0.89 -24.77 -4.30
CA LYS A 223 0.29 -26.09 -4.59
C LYS A 223 0.47 -26.49 -6.06
N SER A 224 0.63 -25.52 -6.95
CA SER A 224 0.74 -25.74 -8.40
C SER A 224 2.17 -26.07 -8.86
N THR A 225 2.27 -26.65 -10.06
CA THR A 225 3.55 -26.89 -10.72
C THR A 225 4.05 -25.64 -11.46
N ILE A 226 5.36 -25.56 -11.71
CA ILE A 226 5.94 -24.42 -12.42
C ILE A 226 5.65 -24.54 -13.92
N ASN A 227 4.53 -23.97 -14.35
CA ASN A 227 4.09 -23.96 -15.74
C ASN A 227 3.28 -22.70 -16.08
N SER A 228 3.08 -22.45 -17.38
CA SER A 228 2.28 -21.30 -17.85
C SER A 228 0.79 -21.47 -17.54
N HIS A 229 0.27 -22.68 -17.35
CA HIS A 229 -1.12 -22.90 -16.92
C HIS A 229 -1.42 -22.21 -15.60
N THR A 230 -0.52 -22.33 -14.61
CA THR A 230 -0.65 -21.64 -13.33
C THR A 230 -0.72 -20.12 -13.51
N SER A 231 0.08 -19.55 -14.42
CA SER A 231 0.02 -18.12 -14.71
C SER A 231 -1.27 -17.72 -15.43
N MET A 232 -1.77 -18.57 -16.33
CA MET A 232 -3.01 -18.34 -17.06
C MET A 232 -4.22 -18.36 -16.10
N ASP A 233 -4.23 -19.27 -15.14
CA ASP A 233 -5.27 -19.32 -14.10
C ASP A 233 -5.27 -18.03 -13.27
N LEU A 234 -4.09 -17.53 -12.89
CA LEU A 234 -3.98 -16.25 -12.18
C LEU A 234 -4.49 -15.07 -13.03
N VAL A 235 -4.20 -15.05 -14.34
CA VAL A 235 -4.76 -14.05 -15.26
C VAL A 235 -6.27 -14.17 -15.34
N LEU A 236 -6.80 -15.38 -15.51
CA LEU A 236 -8.24 -15.63 -15.60
C LEU A 236 -8.98 -15.13 -14.35
N TRP A 237 -8.55 -15.55 -13.17
CA TRP A 237 -9.11 -15.09 -11.90
C TRP A 237 -8.90 -13.58 -11.68
N GLY A 238 -7.78 -13.03 -12.14
CA GLY A 238 -7.51 -11.60 -12.14
C GLY A 238 -8.53 -10.82 -12.98
N LEU A 239 -8.78 -11.27 -14.21
CA LEU A 239 -9.78 -10.69 -15.11
C LEU A 239 -11.20 -10.83 -14.55
N CYS A 240 -11.56 -11.99 -14.00
CA CYS A 240 -12.84 -12.15 -13.31
C CYS A 240 -13.00 -11.16 -12.15
N SER A 241 -11.97 -11.01 -11.31
CA SER A 241 -12.00 -10.05 -10.19
C SER A 241 -12.12 -8.60 -10.66
N LEU A 242 -11.45 -8.24 -11.77
CA LEU A 242 -11.60 -6.91 -12.40
C LEU A 242 -13.03 -6.67 -12.87
N VAL A 243 -13.62 -7.63 -13.58
CA VAL A 243 -15.00 -7.53 -14.07
C VAL A 243 -15.99 -7.39 -12.92
N VAL A 244 -15.86 -8.20 -11.86
CA VAL A 244 -16.73 -8.08 -10.68
C VAL A 244 -16.54 -6.72 -9.99
N GLY A 245 -15.30 -6.24 -9.86
CA GLY A 245 -15.02 -4.92 -9.31
C GLY A 245 -15.65 -3.78 -10.13
N MET A 246 -15.57 -3.87 -11.46
CA MET A 246 -16.18 -2.90 -12.38
C MET A 246 -17.71 -2.95 -12.38
N ILE A 247 -18.32 -4.13 -12.25
CA ILE A 247 -19.77 -4.25 -12.12
C ILE A 247 -20.23 -3.63 -10.79
N TRP A 248 -19.50 -3.90 -9.71
CA TRP A 248 -19.83 -3.36 -8.38
C TRP A 248 -19.58 -1.84 -8.29
N ASP A 249 -18.67 -1.27 -9.10
CA ASP A 249 -18.45 0.18 -9.21
C ASP A 249 -19.75 0.97 -9.40
N GLY A 250 -20.71 0.42 -10.16
CA GLY A 250 -22.01 1.06 -10.41
C GLY A 250 -22.89 1.22 -9.15
N LEU A 251 -22.69 0.40 -8.12
CA LEU A 251 -23.42 0.48 -6.84
C LEU A 251 -22.55 0.99 -5.68
N PHE A 252 -21.25 0.71 -5.74
CA PHE A 252 -20.29 1.13 -4.73
C PHE A 252 -19.01 1.54 -5.45
N PRO A 253 -18.73 2.85 -5.59
CA PRO A 253 -17.69 3.33 -6.49
C PRO A 253 -16.32 2.81 -6.07
N ILE A 254 -15.47 2.52 -7.05
CA ILE A 254 -14.06 2.21 -6.89
C ILE A 254 -13.43 3.46 -6.28
N ASN A 255 -13.07 3.38 -5.00
CA ASN A 255 -12.54 4.51 -4.26
C ASN A 255 -11.50 4.01 -3.25
N LYS A 256 -10.24 4.42 -3.48
CA LYS A 256 -9.11 4.10 -2.61
C LYS A 256 -9.23 4.73 -1.23
N LYS A 257 -9.64 6.00 -1.15
CA LYS A 257 -9.70 6.75 0.12
C LYS A 257 -10.71 6.13 1.09
N LEU A 258 -11.81 5.58 0.55
CA LEU A 258 -12.80 4.82 1.33
C LEU A 258 -12.49 3.31 1.41
N TRP A 259 -11.46 2.83 0.71
CA TRP A 259 -11.12 1.42 0.58
C TRP A 259 -12.32 0.52 0.22
N THR A 260 -13.11 0.93 -0.77
CA THR A 260 -14.39 0.28 -1.09
C THR A 260 -14.22 -1.17 -1.55
N SER A 261 -15.27 -1.99 -1.37
CA SER A 261 -15.26 -3.41 -1.72
C SER A 261 -15.03 -3.64 -3.22
N SER A 262 -15.58 -2.76 -4.07
CA SER A 262 -15.30 -2.74 -5.51
C SER A 262 -13.83 -2.46 -5.79
N TYR A 263 -13.22 -1.50 -5.09
CA TYR A 263 -11.79 -1.20 -5.17
C TYR A 263 -10.92 -2.38 -4.71
N VAL A 264 -11.31 -3.13 -3.66
CA VAL A 264 -10.58 -4.34 -3.24
C VAL A 264 -10.53 -5.37 -4.36
N LEU A 265 -11.66 -5.67 -5.00
CA LEU A 265 -11.72 -6.64 -6.10
C LEU A 265 -10.97 -6.14 -7.35
N PHE A 266 -11.12 -4.86 -7.67
CA PHE A 266 -10.45 -4.24 -8.80
C PHE A 266 -8.92 -4.27 -8.63
N SER A 267 -8.43 -3.80 -7.49
CA SER A 267 -6.99 -3.78 -7.18
C SER A 267 -6.39 -5.18 -7.04
N THR A 268 -7.15 -6.14 -6.49
CA THR A 268 -6.74 -7.55 -6.42
C THR A 268 -6.64 -8.17 -7.81
N GLY A 269 -7.58 -7.86 -8.69
CA GLY A 269 -7.57 -8.34 -10.07
C GLY A 269 -6.30 -7.91 -10.81
N TRP A 270 -5.93 -6.63 -10.70
CA TRP A 270 -4.63 -6.15 -11.19
C TRP A 270 -3.46 -6.83 -10.49
N GLY A 271 -3.51 -7.04 -9.16
CA GLY A 271 -2.46 -7.71 -8.41
C GLY A 271 -2.20 -9.14 -8.90
N LEU A 272 -3.26 -9.88 -9.24
CA LEU A 272 -3.19 -11.22 -9.83
C LEU A 272 -2.57 -11.19 -11.23
N VAL A 273 -2.99 -10.27 -12.10
CA VAL A 273 -2.44 -10.12 -13.45
C VAL A 273 -0.95 -9.76 -13.41
N PHE A 274 -0.54 -8.83 -12.55
CA PHE A 274 0.86 -8.44 -12.38
C PHE A 274 1.71 -9.58 -11.80
N LEU A 275 1.19 -10.31 -10.81
CA LEU A 275 1.86 -11.47 -10.26
C LEU A 275 2.02 -12.57 -11.32
N ALA A 276 0.98 -12.82 -12.12
CA ALA A 276 1.01 -13.78 -13.22
C ALA A 276 2.07 -13.44 -14.26
N ALA A 277 2.15 -12.17 -14.68
CA ALA A 277 3.16 -11.69 -15.61
C ALA A 277 4.58 -11.88 -15.05
N CYS A 278 4.82 -11.49 -13.79
CA CYS A 278 6.12 -11.71 -13.14
C CYS A 278 6.45 -13.20 -13.02
N TYR A 279 5.48 -14.04 -12.65
CA TYR A 279 5.65 -15.48 -12.50
C TYR A 279 5.97 -16.17 -13.83
N ASP A 280 5.19 -15.92 -14.89
CA ASP A 280 5.43 -16.55 -16.21
C ASP A 280 6.79 -16.12 -16.79
N LEU A 281 7.11 -14.82 -16.77
CA LEU A 281 8.37 -14.32 -17.31
C LEU A 281 9.60 -14.87 -16.57
N ILE A 282 9.56 -14.94 -15.23
CA ILE A 282 10.73 -15.25 -14.40
C ILE A 282 10.83 -16.74 -14.09
N GLU A 283 9.74 -17.35 -13.66
CA GLU A 283 9.73 -18.74 -13.18
C GLU A 283 9.48 -19.73 -14.31
N VAL A 284 8.65 -19.39 -15.31
CA VAL A 284 8.36 -20.31 -16.43
C VAL A 284 9.35 -20.09 -17.59
N ARG A 285 9.36 -18.89 -18.18
CA ARG A 285 10.19 -18.55 -19.35
C ARG A 285 11.65 -18.26 -19.02
N LYS A 286 12.01 -18.14 -17.73
CA LYS A 286 13.36 -17.86 -17.23
C LYS A 286 14.00 -16.58 -17.80
N ILE A 287 13.21 -15.58 -18.18
CA ILE A 287 13.67 -14.27 -18.65
C ILE A 287 14.00 -13.39 -17.43
N LYS A 288 15.22 -13.54 -16.89
CA LYS A 288 15.64 -12.93 -15.61
C LYS A 288 16.46 -11.65 -15.73
N ARG A 289 16.90 -11.27 -16.94
CA ARG A 289 17.87 -10.16 -17.10
C ARG A 289 17.31 -8.81 -16.63
N TRP A 290 16.05 -8.52 -16.95
CA TRP A 290 15.37 -7.29 -16.54
C TRP A 290 14.99 -7.29 -15.06
N SER A 291 14.80 -8.47 -14.47
CA SER A 291 14.22 -8.61 -13.15
C SER A 291 15.21 -8.32 -12.02
N LYS A 292 16.52 -8.41 -12.29
CA LYS A 292 17.55 -8.28 -11.24
C LYS A 292 17.54 -6.92 -10.55
N GLY A 293 17.33 -5.83 -11.30
CA GLY A 293 17.30 -4.48 -10.73
C GLY A 293 16.15 -4.32 -9.74
N PHE A 294 14.95 -4.78 -10.12
CA PHE A 294 13.76 -4.72 -9.26
C PHE A 294 13.83 -5.72 -8.11
N GLU A 295 14.41 -6.91 -8.31
CA GLU A 295 14.66 -7.87 -7.22
C GLU A 295 15.47 -7.23 -6.09
N ILE A 296 16.52 -6.48 -6.43
CA ILE A 296 17.40 -5.79 -5.46
C ILE A 296 16.61 -4.75 -4.65
N ILE A 297 15.75 -3.96 -5.31
CA ILE A 297 14.87 -3.00 -4.64
C ILE A 297 13.89 -3.74 -3.71
N GLY A 298 13.27 -4.82 -4.21
CA GLY A 298 12.25 -5.58 -3.47
C GLY A 298 12.76 -6.31 -2.23
N LEU A 299 14.05 -6.66 -2.19
CA LEU A 299 14.70 -7.28 -1.03
C LEU A 299 14.73 -6.38 0.20
N ASN A 300 14.75 -5.05 0.01
CA ASN A 300 14.82 -4.04 1.08
C ASN A 300 13.65 -3.04 1.03
N ALA A 301 12.48 -3.50 0.56
CA ALA A 301 11.31 -2.68 0.31
C ALA A 301 10.91 -1.77 1.49
N ILE A 302 10.85 -2.30 2.72
CA ILE A 302 10.45 -1.49 3.90
C ILE A 302 11.48 -0.41 4.20
N ALA A 303 12.77 -0.71 4.09
CA ALA A 303 13.83 0.27 4.32
C ALA A 303 13.77 1.41 3.29
N LEU A 304 13.62 1.06 2.00
CA LEU A 304 13.49 2.06 0.93
C LEU A 304 12.18 2.86 1.04
N PHE A 305 11.08 2.24 1.47
CA PHE A 305 9.83 2.94 1.78
C PHE A 305 10.08 4.03 2.83
N VAL A 306 10.60 3.65 4.00
CA VAL A 306 10.82 4.56 5.12
C VAL A 306 11.79 5.67 4.72
N ALA A 307 12.90 5.33 4.08
CA ALA A 307 13.93 6.28 3.69
C ALA A 307 13.43 7.27 2.61
N SER A 308 12.63 6.79 1.64
CA SER A 308 12.06 7.65 0.60
C SER A 308 11.04 8.65 1.15
N VAL A 309 10.13 8.21 2.03
CA VAL A 309 9.17 9.10 2.71
C VAL A 309 9.89 10.10 3.61
N PHE A 310 10.93 9.65 4.33
CA PHE A 310 11.77 10.51 5.14
C PHE A 310 12.44 11.61 4.30
N LEU A 311 13.04 11.25 3.16
CA LEU A 311 13.67 12.22 2.25
C LEU A 311 12.68 13.27 1.76
N ILE A 312 11.48 12.87 1.34
CA ILE A 312 10.42 13.82 0.93
C ILE A 312 10.06 14.76 2.08
N LYS A 313 9.85 14.23 3.30
CA LYS A 313 9.56 15.07 4.46
C LYS A 313 10.67 16.07 4.76
N VAL A 314 11.93 15.64 4.66
CA VAL A 314 13.08 16.52 4.89
C VAL A 314 13.14 17.63 3.84
N THR A 315 13.06 17.29 2.56
CA THR A 315 13.20 18.27 1.48
C THR A 315 12.01 19.22 1.38
N VAL A 316 10.79 18.77 1.72
CA VAL A 316 9.60 19.63 1.72
C VAL A 316 9.58 20.59 2.91
N LYS A 317 10.06 20.15 4.09
CA LYS A 317 9.99 20.97 5.32
C LYS A 317 11.18 21.91 5.50
N LEU A 318 12.37 21.53 5.03
CA LEU A 318 13.51 22.45 5.02
C LEU A 318 13.25 23.55 3.99
N LYS A 319 13.39 24.80 4.43
CA LYS A 319 13.23 25.99 3.59
C LYS A 319 14.59 26.65 3.38
N ILE A 320 14.79 27.20 2.18
CA ILE A 320 15.95 27.99 1.78
C ILE A 320 15.48 29.44 1.59
N GLY A 321 16.27 30.38 2.11
CA GLY A 321 16.00 31.83 2.05
C GLY A 321 15.46 32.40 3.35
N GLU A 322 15.32 33.72 3.40
CA GLU A 322 14.78 34.48 4.53
C GLU A 322 13.54 35.27 4.10
N GLY A 323 12.54 35.38 4.98
CA GLY A 323 11.32 36.17 4.74
C GLY A 323 10.29 35.53 3.79
N GLU A 324 9.64 36.36 2.97
CA GLU A 324 8.52 35.97 2.10
C GLU A 324 8.95 35.09 0.90
N ASN A 325 10.23 35.07 0.54
CA ASN A 325 10.79 34.28 -0.55
C ASN A 325 11.24 32.86 -0.14
N THR A 326 10.78 32.37 1.01
CA THR A 326 11.16 31.04 1.49
C THR A 326 10.58 29.94 0.61
N ILE A 327 11.47 29.19 -0.05
CA ILE A 327 11.10 28.02 -0.87
C ILE A 327 11.62 26.76 -0.21
N SER A 328 10.85 25.67 -0.30
CA SER A 328 11.35 24.38 0.20
C SER A 328 12.56 23.91 -0.59
N VAL A 329 13.47 23.16 0.04
CA VAL A 329 14.61 22.52 -0.63
C VAL A 329 14.11 21.69 -1.81
N TYR A 330 12.99 20.99 -1.64
CA TYR A 330 12.30 20.28 -2.71
C TYR A 330 12.03 21.20 -3.92
N ASN A 331 11.35 22.32 -3.70
CA ASN A 331 10.97 23.24 -4.78
C ASN A 331 12.18 23.89 -5.42
N TRP A 332 13.22 24.18 -4.64
CA TRP A 332 14.47 24.70 -5.17
C TRP A 332 15.15 23.71 -6.11
N ILE A 333 15.28 22.44 -5.70
CA ILE A 333 15.86 21.37 -6.54
C ILE A 333 15.03 21.19 -7.80
N TYR A 334 13.71 21.02 -7.65
CA TYR A 334 12.79 20.83 -8.77
C TYR A 334 12.88 21.97 -9.78
N ARG A 335 12.80 23.24 -9.34
CA ARG A 335 12.78 24.40 -10.24
C ARG A 335 14.13 24.64 -10.92
N ASN A 336 15.24 24.54 -10.18
CA ASN A 336 16.55 24.96 -10.69
C ASN A 336 17.29 23.84 -11.44
N LEU A 337 17.12 22.57 -11.04
CA LEU A 337 17.87 21.45 -11.62
C LEU A 337 17.07 20.67 -12.66
N PHE A 338 15.74 20.72 -12.63
CA PHE A 338 14.90 19.91 -13.52
C PHE A 338 13.97 20.77 -14.38
N ALA A 339 13.01 21.48 -13.78
CA ALA A 339 11.97 22.20 -14.52
C ALA A 339 12.53 23.30 -15.44
N SER A 340 13.63 23.95 -15.05
CA SER A 340 14.30 25.00 -15.85
C SER A 340 14.80 24.51 -17.22
N TRP A 341 15.07 23.22 -17.39
CA TRP A 341 15.64 22.66 -18.63
C TRP A 341 14.58 22.02 -19.53
N VAL A 342 13.53 21.45 -18.94
CA VAL A 342 12.62 20.50 -19.61
C VAL A 342 11.14 20.83 -19.42
N GLY A 343 10.83 21.91 -18.70
CA GLY A 343 9.48 22.33 -18.34
C GLY A 343 8.95 21.59 -17.10
N ASN A 344 7.81 22.05 -16.58
CA ASN A 344 7.29 21.61 -15.27
C ASN A 344 6.99 20.10 -15.20
N THR A 345 6.13 19.59 -16.09
CA THR A 345 5.68 18.18 -16.07
C THR A 345 6.83 17.19 -16.32
N ASN A 346 7.72 17.49 -17.27
CA ASN A 346 8.89 16.65 -17.54
C ASN A 346 9.90 16.76 -16.39
N GLY A 347 10.04 17.94 -15.80
CA GLY A 347 10.92 18.20 -14.66
C GLY A 347 10.52 17.38 -13.43
N SER A 348 9.21 17.28 -13.13
CA SER A 348 8.72 16.50 -11.98
C SER A 348 8.96 15.01 -12.18
N PHE A 349 8.74 14.52 -13.40
CA PHE A 349 9.03 13.13 -13.78
C PHE A 349 10.52 12.79 -13.72
N LEU A 350 11.39 13.65 -14.27
CA LEU A 350 12.83 13.44 -14.24
C LEU A 350 13.40 13.52 -12.82
N PHE A 351 12.88 14.41 -11.97
CA PHE A 351 13.27 14.46 -10.56
C PHE A 351 12.89 13.17 -9.82
N ALA A 352 11.71 12.63 -10.13
CA ALA A 352 11.26 11.34 -9.60
C ALA A 352 12.15 10.17 -10.07
N LEU A 353 12.56 10.15 -11.35
CA LEU A 353 13.49 9.15 -11.88
C LEU A 353 14.89 9.27 -11.26
N ALA A 354 15.41 10.49 -11.10
CA ALA A 354 16.69 10.73 -10.44
C ALA A 354 16.67 10.24 -8.98
N THR A 355 15.55 10.48 -8.28
CA THR A 355 15.32 9.97 -6.93
C THR A 355 15.28 8.44 -6.90
N LEU A 356 14.61 7.79 -7.86
CA LEU A 356 14.62 6.33 -7.98
C LEU A 356 16.04 5.79 -8.22
N SER A 357 16.83 6.43 -9.09
CA SER A 357 18.23 6.06 -9.33
C SER A 357 19.09 6.16 -8.08
N LEU A 358 18.88 7.20 -7.26
CA LEU A 358 19.54 7.36 -5.96
C LEU A 358 19.19 6.19 -5.03
N TRP A 359 17.90 5.85 -4.89
CA TRP A 359 17.48 4.73 -4.04
C TRP A 359 17.91 3.37 -4.58
N TYR A 360 17.99 3.21 -5.89
CA TYR A 360 18.56 2.02 -6.52
C TYR A 360 20.04 1.88 -6.17
N GLY A 361 20.83 2.97 -6.21
CA GLY A 361 22.23 2.97 -5.78
C GLY A 361 22.38 2.50 -4.32
N LEU A 362 21.55 3.01 -3.42
CA LEU A 362 21.52 2.56 -2.02
C LEU A 362 21.12 1.08 -1.91
N ALA A 363 20.06 0.65 -2.60
CA ALA A 363 19.60 -0.73 -2.60
C ALA A 363 20.68 -1.69 -3.11
N PHE A 364 21.41 -1.29 -4.16
CA PHE A 364 22.52 -2.03 -4.72
C PHE A 364 23.69 -2.12 -3.73
N PHE A 365 24.01 -1.03 -3.03
CA PHE A 365 25.01 -1.03 -1.97
C PHE A 365 24.62 -2.00 -0.84
N MET A 366 23.39 -1.92 -0.32
CA MET A 366 22.86 -2.84 0.68
C MET A 366 22.92 -4.29 0.21
N TYR A 367 22.59 -4.55 -1.06
CA TYR A 367 22.68 -5.88 -1.66
C TYR A 367 24.12 -6.40 -1.71
N ARG A 368 25.08 -5.56 -2.10
CA ARG A 368 26.51 -5.92 -2.12
C ARG A 368 27.04 -6.23 -0.72
N GLN A 369 26.57 -5.51 0.29
CA GLN A 369 26.90 -5.74 1.70
C GLN A 369 26.08 -6.87 2.36
N ARG A 370 25.14 -7.49 1.62
CA ARG A 370 24.20 -8.51 2.11
C ARG A 370 23.34 -8.03 3.30
N TRP A 371 23.03 -6.73 3.34
CA TRP A 371 22.13 -6.15 4.33
C TRP A 371 20.68 -6.32 3.86
N PHE A 372 19.91 -7.12 4.59
CA PHE A 372 18.50 -7.39 4.32
C PHE A 372 17.65 -7.01 5.53
N ILE A 373 17.07 -5.81 5.49
CA ILE A 373 16.22 -5.31 6.58
C ILE A 373 14.82 -5.88 6.41
N LYS A 374 14.40 -6.70 7.39
CA LYS A 374 13.07 -7.31 7.46
C LYS A 374 12.43 -6.96 8.79
N VAL A 375 11.11 -6.85 8.78
CA VAL A 375 10.27 -6.57 9.95
C VAL A 375 9.45 -7.80 10.28
#